data_AF-A0A3D3MV60-F1
#
_entry.id   AF-A0A3D3MV60-F1
#
_cell.length_a   1.000
_cell.length_b   1.000
_cell.length_c   1.000
_cell.angle_alpha   90.00
_cell.angle_beta   90.00
_cell.angle_gamma   90.00
#
_symmetry.space_group_name_H-M   'P 1'
#
loop_
_entity.id
_entity.type
_entity.pdbx_description
1 polymer ?
#
loop_
_entity_poly.entity_id
_entity_poly.type
_entity_poly.pdbx_seq_one_letter_code
_entity_poly.pdbx_strand_id
1 'polypeptide(L)'
;MTFAFYYKELCGLDKPEINQTARLTAGFCWDWSTRLDSNGEFVKDVQIGDFAIPWESHEKIVKLPQGYVPWKKWAYRPEDLKQCGCIYTAQGFEFDYVGVIIGPDMKYDPVLGKVVTDKTANKDPQLTRNSSTQDFDAYCRNIYRVLMSRGMKGCYVYICDDALREHFEEQLAHMRRLLREEYAEANVPNLPSEQA
;
A
#
# COMPACT_ATOMS: atom_id res chain seq x y z
N MET A 1 -9.46 -12.94 2.28
CA MET A 1 -8.01 -13.07 2.50
C MET A 1 -7.64 -12.28 3.76
N THR A 2 -6.84 -12.82 4.69
CA THR A 2 -6.40 -12.05 5.87
C THR A 2 -5.19 -11.18 5.53
N PHE A 3 -5.00 -10.08 6.27
CA PHE A 3 -3.82 -9.23 6.07
C PHE A 3 -2.50 -10.00 6.28
N ALA A 4 -2.45 -10.90 7.25
CA ALA A 4 -1.26 -11.70 7.52
C ALA A 4 -0.87 -12.60 6.33
N PHE A 5 -1.86 -13.15 5.61
CA PHE A 5 -1.60 -13.91 4.39
C PHE A 5 -1.06 -13.02 3.28
N TYR A 6 -1.74 -11.90 3.03
CA TYR A 6 -1.32 -10.89 2.06
C TYR A 6 0.13 -10.43 2.30
N TYR A 7 0.48 -10.10 3.55
CA TYR A 7 1.83 -9.67 3.92
C TYR A 7 2.86 -10.78 3.70
N LYS A 8 2.53 -12.03 4.06
CA LYS A 8 3.41 -13.18 3.85
C LYS A 8 3.68 -13.42 2.37
N GLU A 9 2.68 -13.29 1.51
CA GLU A 9 2.86 -13.39 0.05
C GLU A 9 3.81 -12.30 -0.47
N LEU A 10 3.59 -11.06 -0.05
CA LEU A 10 4.47 -9.95 -0.43
C LEU A 10 5.91 -10.17 0.02
N CYS A 11 6.14 -10.64 1.25
CA CYS A 11 7.47 -10.99 1.73
C CYS A 11 8.12 -12.10 0.89
N GLY A 12 7.34 -13.07 0.40
CA GLY A 12 7.82 -14.12 -0.49
C GLY A 12 8.26 -13.63 -1.87
N LEU A 13 7.87 -12.41 -2.26
CA LEU A 13 8.29 -11.76 -3.50
C LEU A 13 9.58 -10.96 -3.35
N ASP A 14 10.06 -10.67 -2.14
CA ASP A 14 11.37 -10.06 -1.95
C ASP A 14 12.45 -11.13 -1.95
N LYS A 15 13.25 -11.13 -3.01
CA LYS A 15 14.26 -12.15 -3.26
C LYS A 15 15.58 -11.48 -3.62
N PRO A 16 16.36 -11.03 -2.62
CA PRO A 16 17.63 -10.34 -2.83
C PRO A 16 18.64 -11.18 -3.64
N GLU A 17 18.58 -12.51 -3.54
CA GLU A 17 19.44 -13.45 -4.27
C GLU A 17 19.30 -13.40 -5.80
N ILE A 18 18.16 -12.90 -6.29
CA ILE A 18 17.91 -12.66 -7.72
C ILE A 18 17.67 -11.17 -8.03
N ASN A 19 18.08 -10.27 -7.12
CA ASN A 19 17.85 -8.82 -7.23
C ASN A 19 16.38 -8.44 -7.43
N GLN A 20 15.46 -9.16 -6.79
CA GLN A 20 14.02 -8.87 -6.85
C GLN A 20 13.57 -8.19 -5.56
N THR A 21 12.85 -7.07 -5.71
CA THR A 21 12.48 -6.19 -4.61
C THR A 21 10.97 -6.14 -4.39
N ALA A 22 10.55 -6.18 -3.12
CA ALA A 22 9.17 -5.91 -2.74
C ALA A 22 9.09 -4.85 -1.62
N ARG A 23 8.10 -3.95 -1.68
CA ARG A 23 7.86 -2.98 -0.58
C ARG A 23 6.39 -2.90 -0.21
N LEU A 24 6.13 -2.84 1.10
CA LEU A 24 4.80 -2.55 1.63
C LEU A 24 4.63 -1.05 1.80
N THR A 25 3.51 -0.53 1.32
CA THR A 25 3.13 0.88 1.45
C THR A 25 1.69 1.01 1.89
N ALA A 26 1.33 2.17 2.43
CA ALA A 26 -0.05 2.44 2.84
C ALA A 26 -0.44 3.90 2.61
N GLY A 27 -1.76 4.12 2.48
CA GLY A 27 -2.34 5.43 2.69
C GLY A 27 -2.10 5.92 4.12
N PHE A 28 -2.09 7.24 4.31
CA PHE A 28 -1.69 7.87 5.58
C PHE A 28 -2.84 7.86 6.60
N CYS A 29 -3.25 6.67 7.07
CA CYS A 29 -4.45 6.49 7.91
C CYS A 29 -4.15 6.21 9.39
N TRP A 30 -2.88 6.06 9.77
CA TRP A 30 -2.44 5.79 11.13
C TRP A 30 -1.52 6.90 11.60
N ASP A 31 -1.48 7.13 12.92
CA ASP A 31 -0.53 8.06 13.51
C ASP A 31 0.90 7.63 13.18
N TRP A 32 1.85 8.57 13.14
CA TRP A 32 3.26 8.25 12.92
C TRP A 32 4.06 8.62 14.15
N SER A 33 4.39 7.61 14.94
CA SER A 33 5.12 7.78 16.18
C SER A 33 6.51 8.38 15.92
N THR A 34 6.80 9.47 16.63
CA THR A 34 8.08 10.21 16.51
C THR A 34 9.13 9.75 17.52
N ARG A 35 8.81 8.72 18.31
CA ARG A 35 9.63 8.16 19.38
C ARG A 35 9.54 6.64 19.35
N LEU A 36 10.56 5.98 19.89
CA LEU A 36 10.55 4.54 20.15
C LEU A 36 9.68 4.23 21.37
N ASP A 37 9.22 3.00 21.46
CA ASP A 37 8.47 2.50 22.62
C ASP A 37 9.38 2.31 23.86
N SER A 38 8.81 1.82 24.96
CA SER A 38 9.55 1.58 26.22
C SER A 38 10.66 0.54 26.10
N ASN A 39 10.62 -0.31 25.07
CA ASN A 39 11.63 -1.34 24.81
C ASN A 39 12.72 -0.85 23.86
N GLY A 40 12.61 0.37 23.34
CA GLY A 40 13.53 0.92 22.35
C GLY A 40 13.26 0.39 20.94
N GLU A 41 12.03 -0.06 20.65
CA GLU A 41 11.60 -0.51 19.32
C GLU A 41 10.66 0.52 18.66
N PHE A 42 10.45 0.40 17.35
CA PHE A 42 9.44 1.24 16.69
C PHE A 42 8.04 0.88 17.15
N VAL A 43 7.21 1.90 17.40
CA VAL A 43 5.79 1.72 17.65
C VAL A 43 5.14 1.15 16.38
N LYS A 44 4.34 0.09 16.55
CA LYS A 44 3.62 -0.57 15.46
C LYS A 44 2.32 0.19 15.17
N ASP A 45 2.49 1.36 14.56
CA ASP A 45 1.39 2.30 14.32
C ASP A 45 0.37 1.79 13.28
N VAL A 46 0.82 1.14 12.20
CA VAL A 46 -0.05 0.62 11.14
C VAL A 46 -0.70 -0.66 11.64
N GLN A 47 -1.99 -0.57 12.00
CA GLN A 47 -2.76 -1.66 12.60
C GLN A 47 -3.93 -2.09 11.71
N ILE A 48 -4.02 -3.39 11.43
CA ILE A 48 -5.06 -4.00 10.59
C ILE A 48 -5.50 -5.30 11.25
N GLY A 49 -6.66 -5.27 11.91
CA GLY A 49 -7.09 -6.38 12.77
C GLY A 49 -6.03 -6.68 13.83
N ASP A 50 -5.61 -7.94 13.93
CA ASP A 50 -4.56 -8.37 14.87
C ASP A 50 -3.13 -8.16 14.35
N PHE A 51 -2.97 -7.67 13.12
CA PHE A 51 -1.67 -7.40 12.53
C PHE A 51 -1.23 -5.96 12.81
N ALA A 52 0.05 -5.78 13.13
CA ALA A 52 0.64 -4.46 13.35
C ALA A 52 2.08 -4.39 12.79
N ILE A 53 2.41 -3.31 12.11
CA ILE A 53 3.74 -3.03 11.57
C ILE A 53 4.10 -1.55 11.80
N PRO A 54 5.37 -1.21 12.08
CA PRO A 54 5.75 0.19 12.16
C PRO A 54 5.78 0.84 10.78
N TRP A 55 5.57 2.16 10.76
CA TRP A 55 6.01 2.98 9.63
C TRP A 55 7.54 2.89 9.44
N GLU A 56 8.03 3.40 8.32
CA GLU A 56 9.42 3.75 8.17
C GLU A 56 9.86 4.79 9.23
N SER A 57 11.16 4.90 9.48
CA SER A 57 11.65 5.67 10.63
C SER A 57 11.35 7.18 10.50
N HIS A 58 10.71 7.79 11.50
CA HIS A 58 10.51 9.24 11.47
C HIS A 58 11.86 9.98 11.57
N GLU A 59 12.02 11.12 10.87
CA GLU A 59 13.25 11.95 10.90
C GLU A 59 13.69 12.41 12.30
N LYS A 60 12.80 12.35 13.30
CA LYS A 60 13.05 12.77 14.68
C LYS A 60 13.71 11.66 15.50
N ILE A 61 13.74 10.43 14.99
CA ILE A 61 14.36 9.28 15.63
C ILE A 61 15.81 9.20 15.13
N VAL A 62 16.74 9.73 15.94
CA VAL A 62 18.16 9.83 15.58
C VAL A 62 18.90 8.51 15.78
N LYS A 63 18.54 7.74 16.82
CA LYS A 63 19.14 6.44 17.12
C LYS A 63 18.13 5.34 16.80
N LEU A 64 18.44 4.52 15.80
CA LEU A 64 17.56 3.45 15.34
C LEU A 64 17.82 2.16 16.12
N PRO A 65 16.80 1.30 16.31
CA PRO A 65 16.98 -0.05 16.81
C PRO A 65 17.85 -0.88 15.84
N GLN A 66 18.44 -1.95 16.34
CA GLN A 66 19.33 -2.78 15.54
C GLN A 66 18.61 -3.37 14.32
N GLY A 67 19.30 -3.36 13.18
CA GLY A 67 18.80 -3.93 11.93
C GLY A 67 17.81 -3.05 11.18
N TYR A 68 17.51 -1.83 11.63
CA TYR A 68 16.69 -0.86 10.90
C TYR A 68 17.54 0.21 10.23
N VAL A 69 17.00 0.85 9.19
CA VAL A 69 17.66 1.96 8.49
C VAL A 69 16.87 3.28 8.59
N PRO A 70 17.52 4.42 8.34
CA PRO A 70 16.82 5.70 8.25
C PRO A 70 15.84 5.71 7.08
N TRP A 71 14.70 6.40 7.19
CA TRP A 71 13.65 6.45 6.15
C TRP A 71 14.16 6.76 4.75
N LYS A 72 15.19 7.62 4.63
CA LYS A 72 15.83 7.97 3.35
C LYS A 72 16.44 6.77 2.62
N LYS A 73 16.64 5.66 3.32
CA LYS A 73 17.21 4.41 2.80
C LYS A 73 16.19 3.28 2.69
N TRP A 74 14.99 3.46 3.26
CA TRP A 74 13.92 2.45 3.33
C TRP A 74 13.61 1.83 1.95
N ALA A 75 13.54 2.68 0.92
CA ALA A 75 13.14 2.25 -0.41
C ALA A 75 14.12 1.26 -1.07
N TYR A 76 15.42 1.30 -0.74
CA TYR A 76 16.43 0.52 -1.47
C TYR A 76 17.29 -0.40 -0.58
N ARG A 77 17.05 -0.43 0.72
CA ARG A 77 17.74 -1.33 1.64
C ARG A 77 16.94 -2.60 1.89
N PRO A 78 17.54 -3.80 1.77
CA PRO A 78 16.82 -5.07 1.84
C PRO A 78 16.20 -5.33 3.22
N GLU A 79 16.66 -4.67 4.28
CA GLU A 79 16.22 -4.90 5.66
C GLU A 79 14.78 -4.41 5.97
N ASP A 80 14.10 -3.76 5.02
CA ASP A 80 13.01 -2.82 5.34
C ASP A 80 11.57 -3.26 5.03
N LEU A 81 11.36 -4.50 4.61
CA LEU A 81 9.99 -5.07 4.51
C LEU A 81 9.27 -5.21 5.84
N LYS A 82 10.01 -5.11 6.95
CA LYS A 82 9.47 -5.01 8.31
C LYS A 82 8.90 -3.63 8.65
N GLN A 83 8.91 -2.69 7.70
CA GLN A 83 8.32 -1.37 7.83
C GLN A 83 7.38 -1.10 6.66
N CYS A 84 6.32 -0.35 6.92
CA CYS A 84 5.42 0.17 5.90
C CYS A 84 5.88 1.55 5.47
N GLY A 85 6.01 1.83 4.18
CA GLY A 85 6.33 3.15 3.65
C GLY A 85 5.09 4.00 3.39
N CYS A 86 5.21 5.32 3.52
CA CYS A 86 4.18 6.26 3.07
C CYS A 86 4.49 6.85 1.68
N ILE A 87 3.59 7.69 1.16
CA ILE A 87 3.78 8.38 -0.12
C ILE A 87 5.11 9.16 -0.18
N TYR A 88 5.50 9.83 0.90
CA TYR A 88 6.66 10.73 0.90
C TYR A 88 7.99 10.00 0.72
N THR A 89 8.05 8.73 1.12
CA THR A 89 9.27 7.91 1.04
C THR A 89 9.27 6.97 -0.15
N ALA A 90 8.08 6.58 -0.63
CA ALA A 90 7.92 5.83 -1.87
C ALA A 90 8.04 6.69 -3.13
N GLN A 91 7.79 8.01 -3.04
CA GLN A 91 7.80 8.89 -4.19
C GLN A 91 9.18 8.93 -4.87
N GLY A 92 9.21 8.69 -6.18
CA GLY A 92 10.44 8.70 -6.98
C GLY A 92 11.22 7.39 -6.97
N PHE A 93 10.76 6.37 -6.23
CA PHE A 93 11.29 5.01 -6.29
C PHE A 93 10.38 4.10 -7.11
N GLU A 94 10.91 2.94 -7.49
CA GLU A 94 10.21 1.86 -8.17
C GLU A 94 10.70 0.54 -7.58
N PHE A 95 9.81 -0.45 -7.51
CA PHE A 95 10.06 -1.78 -6.96
C PHE A 95 9.57 -2.83 -7.95
N ASP A 96 10.13 -4.03 -7.95
CA ASP A 96 9.56 -5.11 -8.77
C ASP A 96 8.11 -5.37 -8.35
N TYR A 97 7.88 -5.45 -7.04
CA TYR A 97 6.56 -5.64 -6.47
C TYR A 97 6.26 -4.57 -5.42
N VAL A 98 5.03 -4.05 -5.44
CA VAL A 98 4.54 -3.17 -4.38
C VAL A 98 3.29 -3.79 -3.75
N GLY A 99 3.27 -3.81 -2.42
CA GLY A 99 2.06 -3.98 -1.66
C GLY A 99 1.50 -2.62 -1.29
N VAL A 100 0.23 -2.36 -1.59
CA VAL A 100 -0.48 -1.14 -1.20
C VAL A 100 -1.63 -1.48 -0.29
N ILE A 101 -1.64 -0.90 0.91
CA ILE A 101 -2.77 -0.91 1.83
C ILE A 101 -3.64 0.30 1.52
N ILE A 102 -4.85 0.05 1.01
CA ILE A 102 -5.92 1.04 1.00
C ILE A 102 -6.54 1.07 2.39
N GLY A 103 -6.26 2.16 3.10
CA GLY A 103 -6.72 2.37 4.46
C GLY A 103 -8.19 2.79 4.54
N PRO A 104 -8.68 3.04 5.77
CA PRO A 104 -10.08 3.43 6.02
C PRO A 104 -10.48 4.81 5.47
N ASP A 105 -9.56 5.58 4.89
CA ASP A 105 -9.84 6.87 4.24
C ASP A 105 -10.42 6.74 2.83
N MET A 106 -10.55 5.53 2.29
CA MET A 106 -11.24 5.23 1.04
C MET A 106 -12.20 4.05 1.23
N LYS A 107 -13.46 4.24 0.82
CA LYS A 107 -14.56 3.27 1.01
C LYS A 107 -15.44 3.21 -0.23
N TYR A 108 -16.29 2.20 -0.30
CA TYR A 108 -17.36 2.16 -1.29
C TYR A 108 -18.70 2.49 -0.64
N ASP A 109 -19.44 3.43 -1.23
CA ASP A 109 -20.81 3.74 -0.82
C ASP A 109 -21.78 2.97 -1.73
N PRO A 110 -22.42 1.90 -1.23
CA PRO A 110 -23.34 1.10 -2.04
C PRO A 110 -24.66 1.81 -2.35
N VAL A 111 -25.03 2.85 -1.59
CA VAL A 111 -26.24 3.65 -1.83
C VAL A 111 -26.00 4.63 -2.96
N LEU A 112 -24.82 5.28 -2.97
CA LEU A 112 -24.42 6.20 -4.04
C LEU A 112 -23.79 5.49 -5.25
N GLY A 113 -23.46 4.20 -5.11
CA GLY A 113 -22.82 3.38 -6.15
C GLY A 113 -21.43 3.85 -6.55
N LYS A 114 -20.66 4.44 -5.62
CA LYS A 114 -19.36 5.05 -5.93
C LYS A 114 -18.35 4.91 -4.81
N VAL A 115 -17.07 4.96 -5.17
CA VAL A 115 -15.96 5.10 -4.23
C VAL A 115 -15.99 6.49 -3.61
N VAL A 116 -15.94 6.58 -2.29
CA VAL A 116 -15.91 7.82 -1.50
C VAL A 116 -14.65 7.86 -0.63
N THR A 117 -14.27 9.06 -0.19
CA THR A 117 -13.12 9.28 0.69
C THR A 117 -13.56 9.84 2.04
N ASP A 118 -12.85 9.46 3.11
CA ASP A 118 -13.15 9.82 4.49
C ASP A 118 -11.99 10.59 5.12
N LYS A 119 -12.13 11.92 5.18
CA LYS A 119 -11.12 12.82 5.74
C LYS A 119 -10.83 12.56 7.22
N THR A 120 -11.79 12.02 7.97
CA THR A 120 -11.63 11.78 9.41
C THR A 120 -10.72 10.58 9.71
N ALA A 121 -10.63 9.66 8.74
CA ALA A 121 -9.78 8.48 8.80
C ALA A 121 -8.36 8.73 8.27
N ASN A 122 -8.09 9.89 7.67
CA ASN A 122 -6.78 10.27 7.19
C ASN A 122 -6.00 11.07 8.26
N LYS A 123 -4.72 10.75 8.44
CA LYS A 123 -3.80 11.29 9.45
C LYS A 123 -2.68 12.13 8.84
N ASP A 124 -2.76 12.44 7.54
CA ASP A 124 -1.73 13.21 6.87
C ASP A 124 -1.66 14.64 7.41
N PRO A 125 -0.53 15.07 8.00
CA PRO A 125 -0.39 16.41 8.53
C PRO A 125 -0.49 17.51 7.45
N GLN A 126 -0.23 17.21 6.17
CA GLN A 126 -0.38 18.19 5.08
C GLN A 126 -1.84 18.56 4.83
N LEU A 127 -2.79 17.65 5.11
CA LEU A 127 -4.22 17.87 4.89
C LEU A 127 -4.91 18.69 5.97
N THR A 128 -4.31 18.81 7.15
CA THR A 128 -4.86 19.61 8.25
C THR A 128 -4.79 21.12 7.99
N ARG A 129 -4.08 21.56 6.94
CA ARG A 129 -3.66 22.96 6.80
C ARG A 129 -4.46 23.89 5.89
N ASN A 130 -5.50 23.46 5.13
CA ASN A 130 -6.52 24.34 4.45
C ASN A 130 -7.31 23.66 3.29
N SER A 131 -7.37 22.33 3.17
CA SER A 131 -8.01 21.69 2.00
C SER A 131 -9.55 21.68 2.08
N SER A 132 -10.20 22.11 1.01
CA SER A 132 -11.64 21.87 0.80
C SER A 132 -11.91 20.37 0.62
N THR A 133 -13.17 19.91 0.80
CA THR A 133 -13.51 18.49 0.64
C THR A 133 -13.22 17.96 -0.77
N GLN A 134 -13.36 18.80 -1.80
CA GLN A 134 -13.09 18.43 -3.19
C GLN A 134 -11.59 18.28 -3.44
N ASP A 135 -10.78 19.12 -2.79
CA ASP A 135 -9.31 18.98 -2.81
C ASP A 135 -8.87 17.70 -2.09
N PHE A 136 -9.59 17.29 -1.04
CA PHE A 136 -9.26 16.08 -0.28
C PHE A 136 -9.50 14.79 -1.08
N ASP A 137 -10.65 14.65 -1.75
CA ASP A 137 -10.94 13.43 -2.53
C ASP A 137 -9.89 13.20 -3.63
N ALA A 138 -9.56 14.26 -4.38
CA ALA A 138 -8.52 14.22 -5.41
C ALA A 138 -7.14 13.91 -4.82
N TYR A 139 -6.81 14.52 -3.67
CA TYR A 139 -5.54 14.28 -2.98
C TYR A 139 -5.41 12.82 -2.50
N CYS A 140 -6.45 12.29 -1.84
CA CYS A 140 -6.48 10.92 -1.34
C CYS A 140 -6.34 9.92 -2.49
N ARG A 141 -7.11 10.09 -3.58
CA ARG A 141 -6.97 9.26 -4.79
C ARG A 141 -5.58 9.37 -5.41
N ASN A 142 -4.99 10.57 -5.43
CA ASN A 142 -3.65 10.76 -5.94
C ASN A 142 -2.60 10.01 -5.10
N ILE A 143 -2.76 9.93 -3.78
CA ILE A 143 -1.88 9.11 -2.94
C ILE A 143 -1.87 7.67 -3.43
N TYR A 144 -3.04 7.05 -3.53
CA TYR A 144 -3.14 5.66 -3.96
C TYR A 144 -2.67 5.44 -5.38
N ARG A 145 -2.94 6.38 -6.30
CA ARG A 145 -2.40 6.35 -7.67
C ARG A 145 -0.86 6.35 -7.67
N VAL A 146 -0.24 7.18 -6.86
CA VAL A 146 1.24 7.24 -6.75
C VAL A 146 1.77 5.93 -6.19
N LEU A 147 1.21 5.41 -5.10
CA LEU A 147 1.65 4.17 -4.47
C LEU A 147 1.49 2.95 -5.40
N MET A 148 0.32 2.79 -6.02
CA MET A 148 0.03 1.66 -6.90
C MET A 148 0.88 1.66 -8.18
N SER A 149 1.37 2.82 -8.61
CA SER A 149 2.25 2.93 -9.78
C SER A 149 3.74 2.68 -9.49
N ARG A 150 4.11 2.30 -8.26
CA ARG A 150 5.51 2.01 -7.90
C ARG A 150 5.95 0.59 -8.26
N GLY A 151 5.01 -0.33 -8.52
CA GLY A 151 5.30 -1.72 -8.88
C GLY A 151 5.54 -1.91 -10.37
N MET A 152 6.72 -2.41 -10.74
CA MET A 152 7.12 -2.63 -12.14
C MET A 152 6.64 -3.97 -12.70
N LYS A 153 6.69 -5.03 -11.88
CA LYS A 153 6.23 -6.39 -12.23
C LYS A 153 4.86 -6.71 -11.67
N GLY A 154 4.49 -6.12 -10.53
CA GLY A 154 3.17 -6.32 -9.95
C GLY A 154 2.80 -5.36 -8.83
N CYS A 155 1.50 -5.15 -8.67
CA CYS A 155 0.90 -4.35 -7.61
C CYS A 155 -0.12 -5.21 -6.87
N TYR A 156 0.10 -5.41 -5.58
CA TYR A 156 -0.73 -6.20 -4.68
C TYR A 156 -1.50 -5.25 -3.77
N VAL A 157 -2.82 -5.31 -3.79
CA VAL A 157 -3.66 -4.37 -3.06
C VAL A 157 -4.37 -5.08 -1.92
N TYR A 158 -4.23 -4.55 -0.70
CA TYR A 158 -5.09 -4.92 0.42
C TYR A 158 -6.05 -3.77 0.70
N ILE A 159 -7.34 -4.06 0.78
CA ILE A 159 -8.39 -3.06 0.98
C ILE A 159 -9.03 -3.30 2.35
N CYS A 160 -8.97 -2.29 3.22
CA CYS A 160 -9.51 -2.38 4.58
C CYS A 160 -11.05 -2.37 4.60
N ASP A 161 -11.69 -1.63 3.71
CA ASP A 161 -13.15 -1.56 3.59
C ASP A 161 -13.67 -2.76 2.78
N ASP A 162 -14.55 -3.57 3.37
CA ASP A 162 -15.03 -4.81 2.73
C ASP A 162 -15.88 -4.53 1.48
N ALA A 163 -16.75 -3.50 1.52
CA ALA A 163 -17.56 -3.12 0.37
C ALA A 163 -16.70 -2.62 -0.80
N LEU A 164 -15.63 -1.85 -0.52
CA LEU A 164 -14.67 -1.45 -1.53
C LEU A 164 -13.88 -2.63 -2.07
N ARG A 165 -13.54 -3.61 -1.23
CA ARG A 165 -12.86 -4.83 -1.67
C ARG A 165 -13.72 -5.61 -2.67
N GLU A 166 -14.97 -5.87 -2.32
CA GLU A 166 -15.93 -6.54 -3.19
C GLU A 166 -16.09 -5.80 -4.52
N HIS A 167 -16.30 -4.48 -4.47
CA HIS A 167 -16.39 -3.65 -5.67
C HIS A 167 -15.13 -3.76 -6.54
N PHE A 168 -13.93 -3.68 -5.96
CA PHE A 168 -12.67 -3.80 -6.70
C PHE A 168 -12.51 -5.18 -7.34
N GLU A 169 -12.84 -6.26 -6.63
CA GLU A 169 -12.77 -7.63 -7.14
C GLU A 169 -13.71 -7.82 -8.34
N GLU A 170 -14.94 -7.30 -8.27
CA GLU A 170 -15.89 -7.30 -9.38
C GLU A 170 -15.37 -6.53 -10.60
N GLN A 171 -14.82 -5.33 -10.40
CA GLN A 171 -14.26 -4.53 -11.49
C GLN A 171 -13.05 -5.24 -12.12
N LEU A 172 -12.17 -5.85 -11.33
CA LEU A 172 -11.04 -6.62 -11.83
C LEU A 172 -11.47 -7.85 -12.62
N ALA A 173 -12.47 -8.59 -12.14
CA ALA A 173 -13.04 -9.74 -12.85
C ALA A 173 -13.66 -9.33 -14.19
N HIS A 174 -14.40 -8.21 -14.20
CA HIS A 174 -14.98 -7.65 -15.41
C HIS A 174 -13.89 -7.25 -16.42
N MET A 175 -12.87 -6.51 -16.00
CA MET A 175 -11.76 -6.09 -16.87
C MET A 175 -11.00 -7.29 -17.42
N ARG A 176 -10.74 -8.32 -16.61
CA ARG A 176 -10.08 -9.55 -17.05
C ARG A 176 -10.89 -10.28 -18.14
N ARG A 177 -12.22 -10.29 -18.01
CA ARG A 177 -13.09 -10.89 -19.03
C ARG A 177 -12.98 -10.13 -20.35
N LEU A 178 -13.08 -8.79 -20.32
CA LEU A 178 -12.96 -7.95 -21.51
C LEU A 178 -11.60 -8.14 -22.21
N LEU A 179 -10.50 -8.16 -21.45
CA LEU A 179 -9.18 -8.43 -22.00
C LEU A 179 -9.10 -9.82 -22.64
N ARG A 180 -9.66 -10.86 -22.00
CA ARG A 180 -9.67 -12.22 -22.58
C ARG A 180 -10.44 -12.28 -23.90
N GLU A 181 -11.58 -11.59 -23.99
CA GLU A 181 -12.38 -11.48 -25.22
C GLU A 181 -11.56 -10.78 -26.31
N GLU A 182 -10.93 -9.64 -26.01
CA GLU A 182 -10.08 -8.90 -26.94
C GLU A 182 -8.86 -9.73 -27.43
N TYR A 183 -8.16 -10.42 -26.52
CA TYR A 183 -7.02 -11.28 -26.88
C TYR A 183 -7.42 -12.51 -27.71
N ALA A 184 -8.60 -13.08 -27.44
CA ALA A 184 -9.12 -14.19 -28.22
C ALA A 184 -9.49 -13.77 -29.65
N GLU A 185 -10.07 -12.57 -29.82
CA GLU A 185 -10.35 -11.99 -31.13
C GLU A 185 -9.07 -11.59 -31.89
N ALA A 186 -8.02 -11.19 -31.16
CA ALA A 186 -6.73 -10.79 -31.74
C ALA A 186 -5.81 -11.96 -32.16
N ASN A 187 -6.21 -13.23 -31.96
CA ASN A 187 -5.41 -14.42 -32.32
C ASN A 187 -3.99 -14.44 -31.70
N VAL A 188 -3.80 -13.89 -30.50
CA VAL A 188 -2.49 -13.89 -29.82
C VAL A 188 -2.32 -15.22 -29.06
N PRO A 189 -1.36 -16.09 -29.43
CA PRO A 189 -1.16 -17.35 -28.72
C PRO A 189 -0.44 -17.11 -27.39
N ASN A 190 -1.00 -17.67 -26.30
CA ASN A 190 -0.53 -17.70 -24.91
C ASN A 190 -0.87 -16.50 -24.00
N LEU A 191 -1.99 -16.63 -23.28
CA LEU A 191 -2.15 -16.04 -21.94
C LEU A 191 -1.47 -16.95 -20.89
N PRO A 192 -0.74 -16.40 -19.90
CA PRO A 192 -0.22 -17.20 -18.79
C PRO A 192 -1.39 -17.79 -17.98
N SER A 193 -1.35 -19.10 -17.71
CA SER A 193 -2.36 -19.79 -16.91
C SER A 193 -2.35 -19.31 -15.45
N GLU A 194 -3.54 -19.03 -14.89
CA GLU A 194 -3.78 -18.79 -13.46
C GLU A 194 -3.38 -20.03 -12.63
N GLN A 195 -2.11 -20.14 -12.26
CA GLN A 195 -1.65 -20.98 -11.17
C GLN A 195 -0.58 -20.22 -10.38
N ALA A 196 -1.03 -19.51 -9.35
CA ALA A 196 -0.29 -19.15 -8.16
C ALA A 196 -1.18 -19.47 -6.96
#